data_AF-A0A1H0FQ11-F1
#
_entry.id   AF-A0A1H0FQ11-F1
#
_cell.length_a   1.000
_cell.length_b   1.000
_cell.length_c   1.000
_cell.angle_alpha   90.00
_cell.angle_beta   90.00
_cell.angle_gamma   90.00
#
_symmetry.space_group_name_H-M   'P 1'
#
loop_
_entity.id
_entity.type
_entity.pdbx_description
1 polymer ?
#
loop_
_entity_poly.entity_id
_entity_poly.type
_entity_poly.pdbx_seq_one_letter_code
_entity_poly.pdbx_strand_id
1 'polypeptide(L)'
;METTPLVTLLAFCSIALALVALALFIYVVRRQRRQTPVDDDASTMERTTNQPSSSPPPEETASKASAKRSSKVVQHSLFVIFSHPDEQTDQRLADWLREKQATFDPIKKVFHIAGEQPSNPVTIANAFPPGEMPDLLHNETHEPIKGISLLVKPPLRKRRNQQMHVYVALAKEMQTLFTGDMLDGDRQPATDTTFERIIG
;
A
#
# COMPACT_ATOMS: atom_id res chain seq x y z
N MET A 1 -32.27 -42.00 -34.32
CA MET A 1 -32.24 -41.18 -33.09
C MET A 1 -31.31 -41.86 -32.11
N GLU A 2 -30.06 -41.41 -32.03
CA GLU A 2 -29.07 -41.90 -31.05
C GLU A 2 -28.50 -40.69 -30.29
N THR A 3 -29.33 -40.06 -29.46
CA THR A 3 -28.93 -38.93 -28.60
C THR A 3 -28.46 -39.37 -27.22
N THR A 4 -28.59 -40.65 -26.90
CA THR A 4 -28.19 -41.26 -25.63
C THR A 4 -26.70 -41.13 -25.29
N PRO A 5 -25.71 -41.29 -26.22
CA PRO A 5 -24.30 -41.16 -25.85
C PRO A 5 -23.90 -39.69 -25.61
N LEU A 6 -24.57 -38.74 -26.26
CA LEU A 6 -24.31 -37.31 -26.10
C LEU A 6 -24.80 -36.83 -24.73
N VAL A 7 -26.00 -37.27 -24.32
CA VAL A 7 -26.58 -36.91 -23.01
C VAL A 7 -25.75 -37.50 -21.87
N THR A 8 -25.28 -38.75 -21.98
CA THR A 8 -24.43 -39.36 -20.95
C THR A 8 -23.07 -38.67 -20.85
N LEU A 9 -22.44 -38.34 -21.97
CA LEU A 9 -21.17 -37.60 -21.98
C LEU A 9 -21.33 -36.21 -21.35
N LEU A 10 -22.43 -35.50 -21.67
CA LEU A 10 -22.73 -34.20 -21.07
C LEU A 10 -22.95 -34.30 -19.56
N ALA A 11 -23.64 -35.35 -19.10
CA ALA A 11 -23.83 -35.62 -17.68
C ALA A 11 -22.48 -35.82 -16.96
N PHE A 12 -21.59 -36.66 -17.50
CA PHE A 12 -20.25 -36.85 -16.92
C PHE A 12 -19.42 -35.56 -16.90
N CYS A 13 -19.44 -34.76 -17.97
CA CYS A 13 -18.76 -33.48 -18.01
C CYS A 13 -19.30 -32.50 -16.96
N SER A 14 -20.62 -32.43 -16.78
CA SER A 14 -21.25 -31.58 -15.77
C SER A 14 -20.88 -31.98 -14.34
N ILE A 15 -20.82 -33.28 -14.05
CA ILE A 15 -20.41 -33.80 -12.75
C ILE A 15 -18.94 -33.48 -12.49
N ALA A 16 -18.07 -33.67 -13.49
CA ALA A 16 -16.65 -33.35 -13.38
C ALA A 16 -16.44 -31.84 -13.09
N LEU A 17 -17.16 -30.96 -13.81
CA LEU A 17 -17.11 -29.53 -13.58
C LEU A 17 -17.62 -29.13 -12.18
N ALA A 18 -18.71 -29.75 -11.70
CA ALA A 18 -19.23 -29.51 -10.36
C ALA A 18 -18.21 -29.90 -9.28
N LEU A 19 -17.49 -31.02 -9.44
CA LEU A 19 -16.44 -31.45 -8.52
C LEU A 19 -15.25 -30.48 -8.50
N VAL A 20 -14.83 -29.99 -9.68
CA VAL A 20 -13.76 -28.98 -9.78
C VAL A 20 -14.18 -27.67 -9.13
N ALA A 21 -15.40 -27.21 -9.38
CA ALA A 21 -15.95 -26.01 -8.76
C ALA A 21 -16.03 -26.12 -7.23
N LEU A 22 -16.47 -27.28 -6.71
CA LEU A 22 -16.50 -27.55 -5.27
C LEU A 22 -15.10 -27.56 -4.65
N ALA A 23 -14.12 -28.16 -5.32
CA ALA A 23 -12.73 -28.18 -4.85
C ALA A 23 -12.14 -26.76 -4.78
N LEU A 24 -12.38 -25.93 -5.81
CA LEU A 24 -11.97 -24.53 -5.83
C LEU A 24 -12.67 -23.71 -4.74
N PHE A 25 -13.97 -23.93 -4.53
CA PHE A 25 -14.73 -23.28 -3.47
C PHE A 25 -14.16 -23.60 -2.09
N ILE A 26 -13.89 -24.88 -1.80
CA ILE A 26 -13.27 -25.31 -0.53
C ILE A 26 -11.86 -24.69 -0.39
N TYR A 27 -11.09 -24.65 -1.46
CA TYR A 27 -9.75 -24.05 -1.45
C TYR A 27 -9.79 -22.55 -1.12
N VAL A 28 -10.68 -21.79 -1.77
CA VAL A 28 -10.85 -20.36 -1.53
C VAL A 28 -11.36 -20.08 -0.13
N VAL A 29 -12.39 -20.80 0.34
CA VAL A 29 -12.95 -20.63 1.70
C VAL A 29 -11.91 -20.98 2.77
N ARG A 30 -11.12 -22.05 2.58
CA ARG A 30 -10.00 -22.36 3.50
C ARG A 30 -8.92 -21.29 3.49
N ARG A 31 -8.60 -20.73 2.33
CA ARG A 31 -7.63 -19.64 2.20
C ARG A 31 -8.12 -18.38 2.91
N GLN A 32 -9.40 -18.04 2.79
CA GLN A 32 -10.01 -16.90 3.48
C GLN A 32 -10.12 -17.11 4.99
N ARG A 33 -10.50 -18.31 5.46
CA ARG A 33 -10.51 -18.64 6.91
C ARG A 33 -9.12 -18.57 7.55
N ARG A 34 -8.05 -18.86 6.80
CA ARG A 34 -6.67 -18.67 7.27
C ARG A 34 -6.25 -17.20 7.32
N GLN A 35 -7.02 -16.30 6.72
CA GLN A 35 -6.74 -14.85 6.66
C GLN A 35 -7.63 -14.01 7.59
N THR A 36 -8.66 -14.58 8.21
CA THR A 36 -9.36 -13.98 9.34
C THR A 36 -8.67 -14.39 10.64
N PRO A 37 -7.94 -13.50 11.34
CA PRO A 37 -7.80 -13.63 12.78
C PRO A 37 -9.20 -13.64 13.36
N VAL A 38 -9.51 -14.68 14.11
CA VAL A 38 -10.70 -14.76 14.93
C VAL A 38 -10.46 -13.82 16.11
N ASP A 39 -11.01 -12.60 16.05
CA ASP A 39 -11.22 -11.78 17.24
C ASP A 39 -12.46 -12.34 17.96
N ASP A 40 -12.25 -13.48 18.63
CA ASP A 40 -13.06 -13.89 19.78
C ASP A 40 -12.52 -13.12 20.99
N ASP A 41 -13.19 -12.02 21.36
CA ASP A 41 -13.20 -11.56 22.75
C ASP A 41 -14.40 -10.63 22.98
N ALA A 42 -15.59 -11.22 22.90
CA ALA A 42 -16.76 -10.69 23.57
C ALA A 42 -16.79 -11.28 24.99
N SER A 43 -16.03 -10.70 25.90
CA SER A 43 -16.23 -10.87 27.35
C SER A 43 -15.73 -9.66 28.13
N THR A 44 -16.60 -9.20 29.01
CA THR A 44 -16.33 -8.30 30.15
C THR A 44 -16.42 -6.80 29.85
N MET A 45 -17.66 -6.32 29.68
CA MET A 45 -18.04 -5.02 30.22
C MET A 45 -18.01 -5.11 31.75
N GLU A 46 -16.93 -4.66 32.39
CA GLU A 46 -17.03 -4.12 33.75
C GLU A 46 -16.36 -2.75 33.80
N ARG A 47 -17.25 -1.76 33.91
CA ARG A 47 -17.02 -0.33 34.00
C ARG A 47 -16.45 -0.01 35.38
N THR A 48 -15.15 0.21 35.47
CA THR A 48 -14.57 0.93 36.62
C THR A 48 -14.65 2.43 36.35
N THR A 49 -15.17 3.21 37.31
CA THR A 49 -14.46 4.35 37.95
C THR A 49 -15.47 5.24 38.69
N ASN A 50 -15.39 5.24 40.03
CA ASN A 50 -15.83 6.37 40.85
C ASN A 50 -14.62 7.28 41.13
N GLN A 51 -14.90 8.57 41.03
CA GLN A 51 -14.07 9.78 41.15
C GLN A 51 -13.44 9.97 42.55
N PRO A 52 -12.39 10.81 42.69
CA PRO A 52 -12.61 12.22 43.09
C PRO A 52 -11.65 13.23 42.40
N SER A 53 -12.10 14.36 41.86
CA SER A 53 -12.34 15.68 42.51
C SER A 53 -11.08 16.51 42.82
N SER A 54 -10.73 17.47 41.94
CA SER A 54 -10.43 18.90 42.25
C SER A 54 -9.78 19.61 41.05
N SER A 55 -10.01 20.92 40.94
CA SER A 55 -9.86 21.85 39.79
C SER A 55 -8.98 23.06 40.24
N PRO A 56 -8.74 24.15 39.46
CA PRO A 56 -7.95 24.41 38.21
C PRO A 56 -7.01 25.67 38.37
N PRO A 57 -6.65 26.55 37.39
CA PRO A 57 -6.20 26.54 35.96
C PRO A 57 -4.81 27.30 35.78
N PRO A 58 -4.33 27.88 34.64
CA PRO A 58 -4.64 27.83 33.18
C PRO A 58 -3.39 27.66 32.23
N GLU A 59 -3.65 27.62 30.92
CA GLU A 59 -2.77 27.94 29.76
C GLU A 59 -2.04 26.82 28.96
N GLU A 60 -2.13 27.01 27.62
CA GLU A 60 -1.43 26.36 26.51
C GLU A 60 -1.65 24.85 26.25
N THR A 61 -2.73 24.53 25.53
CA THR A 61 -2.78 23.31 24.73
C THR A 61 -2.47 23.61 23.27
N ALA A 62 -1.16 23.54 22.98
CA ALA A 62 -0.66 23.17 21.67
C ALA A 62 -1.41 21.93 21.17
N SER A 63 -2.07 22.07 20.03
CA SER A 63 -2.77 20.99 19.34
C SER A 63 -1.76 19.99 18.77
N LYS A 64 -1.25 19.09 19.62
CA LYS A 64 -0.60 17.85 19.17
C LYS A 64 -1.70 16.83 18.89
N ALA A 65 -2.33 16.96 17.73
CA ALA A 65 -3.12 15.89 17.14
C ALA A 65 -2.17 14.76 16.70
N SER A 66 -1.71 13.95 17.66
CA SER A 66 -1.04 12.69 17.39
C SER A 66 -2.09 11.75 16.81
N ALA A 67 -2.14 11.68 15.48
CA ALA A 67 -2.99 10.77 14.73
C ALA A 67 -2.87 9.34 15.30
N LYS A 68 -4.03 8.77 15.66
CA LYS A 68 -4.22 7.39 16.10
C LYS A 68 -3.44 6.44 15.18
N ARG A 69 -2.43 5.77 15.73
CA ARG A 69 -1.75 4.65 15.07
C ARG A 69 -2.71 3.46 15.08
N SER A 70 -3.43 3.27 13.97
CA SER A 70 -4.00 1.96 13.65
C SER A 70 -2.87 0.93 13.62
N SER A 71 -3.12 -0.25 14.21
CA SER A 71 -2.21 -1.40 14.31
C SER A 71 -1.27 -1.53 13.11
N LYS A 72 -0.04 -1.04 13.29
CA LYS A 72 0.87 -0.64 12.22
C LYS A 72 1.55 -1.88 11.65
N VAL A 73 1.12 -2.35 10.48
CA VAL A 73 2.05 -3.04 9.58
C VAL A 73 3.21 -2.08 9.39
N VAL A 74 4.37 -2.40 9.95
CA VAL A 74 5.57 -1.57 9.85
C VAL A 74 5.87 -1.49 8.35
N GLN A 75 5.60 -0.34 7.75
CA GLN A 75 5.83 -0.08 6.33
C GLN A 75 6.69 1.17 6.27
N HIS A 76 7.72 1.15 5.43
CA HIS A 76 8.52 2.33 5.18
C HIS A 76 7.78 3.20 4.17
N SER A 77 7.65 4.48 4.53
CA SER A 77 7.00 5.50 3.72
C SER A 77 7.96 6.68 3.59
N LEU A 78 8.20 7.08 2.35
CA LEU A 78 8.89 8.30 1.98
C LEU A 78 7.92 9.12 1.14
N PHE A 79 8.00 10.44 1.23
CA PHE A 79 7.14 11.36 0.51
C PHE A 79 7.99 12.34 -0.26
N VAL A 80 7.62 12.63 -1.50
CA VAL A 80 8.20 13.72 -2.28
C VAL A 80 7.09 14.73 -2.48
N ILE A 81 7.27 15.92 -1.93
CA ILE A 81 6.34 17.04 -2.13
C ILE A 81 6.94 17.97 -3.17
N PHE A 82 6.23 18.16 -4.28
CA PHE A 82 6.73 18.99 -5.36
C PHE A 82 6.55 20.47 -5.03
N SER A 83 7.57 21.28 -5.32
CA SER A 83 7.54 22.72 -5.03
C SER A 83 6.56 23.47 -5.94
N HIS A 84 6.50 23.07 -7.20
CA HIS A 84 5.65 23.66 -8.23
C HIS A 84 4.97 22.53 -9.02
N PRO A 85 3.81 22.04 -8.57
CA PRO A 85 3.08 21.00 -9.28
C PRO A 85 2.45 21.59 -10.55
N ASP A 86 2.91 21.12 -11.70
CA ASP A 86 2.46 21.51 -13.04
C ASP A 86 2.37 20.28 -13.96
N GLU A 87 1.73 20.45 -15.12
CA GLU A 87 1.59 19.38 -16.12
C GLU A 87 2.95 18.84 -16.59
N GLN A 88 4.00 19.67 -16.56
CA GLN A 88 5.35 19.25 -16.90
C GLN A 88 5.93 18.28 -15.85
N THR A 89 5.68 18.52 -14.57
CA THR A 89 6.06 17.62 -13.48
C THR A 89 5.33 16.29 -13.59
N ASP A 90 4.04 16.31 -13.92
CA ASP A 90 3.25 15.10 -14.15
C ASP A 90 3.77 14.29 -15.35
N GLN A 91 4.12 14.97 -16.45
CA GLN A 91 4.72 14.31 -17.62
C GLN A 91 6.07 13.67 -17.28
N ARG A 92 6.94 14.36 -16.52
CA ARG A 92 8.22 13.79 -16.05
C ARG A 92 7.99 12.59 -15.14
N LEU A 93 6.97 12.64 -14.29
CA LEU A 93 6.58 11.52 -13.45
C LEU A 93 6.07 10.33 -14.29
N ALA A 94 5.26 10.59 -15.31
CA ALA A 94 4.79 9.57 -16.24
C ALA A 94 5.96 8.90 -17.00
N ASP A 95 6.90 9.70 -17.50
CA ASP A 95 8.09 9.21 -18.21
C ASP A 95 8.99 8.38 -17.29
N TRP A 96 9.20 8.85 -16.05
CA TRP A 96 9.95 8.11 -15.05
C TRP A 96 9.27 6.78 -14.67
N LEU A 97 7.95 6.77 -14.48
CA LEU A 97 7.18 5.55 -14.22
C LEU A 97 7.30 4.55 -15.38
N ARG A 98 7.28 5.05 -16.63
CA ARG A 98 7.46 4.22 -17.83
C ARG A 98 8.88 3.64 -17.90
N GLU A 99 9.90 4.43 -17.58
CA GLU A 99 11.29 3.97 -17.54
C GLU A 99 11.48 2.84 -16.51
N LYS A 100 10.87 2.98 -15.33
CA LYS A 100 10.92 1.96 -14.27
C LYS A 100 9.94 0.79 -14.48
N GLN A 101 9.24 0.75 -15.62
CA GLN A 101 8.25 -0.28 -15.95
C GLN A 101 7.18 -0.44 -14.86
N ALA A 102 6.74 0.69 -14.29
CA ALA A 102 5.72 0.69 -13.27
C ALA A 102 4.38 0.18 -13.83
N THR A 103 3.69 -0.64 -13.05
CA THR A 103 2.37 -1.17 -13.41
C THR A 103 1.30 -0.45 -12.59
N PHE A 104 0.26 0.06 -13.25
CA PHE A 104 -0.89 0.67 -12.59
C PHE A 104 -1.85 -0.41 -12.06
N ASP A 105 -2.25 -0.30 -10.79
CA ASP A 105 -3.33 -1.07 -10.19
C ASP A 105 -4.62 -0.23 -10.25
N PRO A 106 -5.57 -0.52 -11.16
CA PRO A 106 -6.79 0.28 -11.31
C PRO A 106 -7.76 0.13 -10.13
N ILE A 107 -7.62 -0.91 -9.31
CA ILE A 107 -8.50 -1.14 -8.14
C ILE A 107 -8.09 -0.21 -7.00
N LYS A 108 -6.79 -0.10 -6.75
CA LYS A 108 -6.24 0.76 -5.69
C LYS A 108 -5.85 2.16 -6.18
N LYS A 109 -5.80 2.36 -7.50
CA LYS A 109 -5.30 3.56 -8.17
C LYS A 109 -3.92 3.95 -7.67
N VAL A 110 -3.00 3.01 -7.72
CA VAL A 110 -1.59 3.21 -7.33
C VAL A 110 -0.68 2.52 -8.34
N PHE A 111 0.58 2.89 -8.35
CA PHE A 111 1.59 2.29 -9.22
C PHE A 111 2.49 1.34 -8.44
N HIS A 112 2.93 0.28 -9.10
CA HIS A 112 3.81 -0.73 -8.54
C HIS A 112 5.07 -0.89 -9.37
N ILE A 113 6.23 -0.80 -8.73
CA ILE A 113 7.53 -1.11 -9.31
C ILE A 113 8.01 -2.43 -8.71
N ALA A 114 8.18 -3.45 -9.53
CA ALA A 114 8.56 -4.79 -9.09
C ALA A 114 9.92 -4.79 -8.37
N GLY A 115 10.89 -4.03 -8.86
CA GLY A 115 12.26 -3.99 -8.34
C GLY A 115 12.96 -5.35 -8.47
N GLU A 116 13.86 -5.66 -7.53
CA GLU A 116 14.56 -6.96 -7.50
C GLU A 116 13.68 -8.08 -6.92
N GLN A 117 12.70 -7.75 -6.09
CA GLN A 117 11.80 -8.71 -5.47
C GLN A 117 10.33 -8.45 -5.86
N PRO A 118 9.84 -9.04 -6.97
CA PRO A 118 8.47 -8.80 -7.47
C PRO A 118 7.35 -9.14 -6.50
N SER A 119 7.61 -10.03 -5.52
CA SER A 119 6.65 -10.38 -4.46
C SER A 119 6.44 -9.25 -3.43
N ASN A 120 7.31 -8.25 -3.42
CA ASN A 120 7.24 -7.09 -2.54
C ASN A 120 7.54 -5.81 -3.35
N PRO A 121 6.65 -5.40 -4.26
CA PRO A 121 6.89 -4.24 -5.11
C PRO A 121 6.94 -2.95 -4.29
N VAL A 122 7.71 -1.98 -4.76
CA VAL A 122 7.61 -0.60 -4.27
C VAL A 122 6.31 0.00 -4.81
N THR A 123 5.47 0.51 -3.91
CA THR A 123 4.21 1.15 -4.28
C THR A 123 4.41 2.66 -4.35
N ILE A 124 3.87 3.28 -5.38
CA ILE A 124 3.87 4.72 -5.58
C ILE A 124 2.41 5.16 -5.59
N ALA A 125 2.10 6.06 -4.68
CA ALA A 125 0.76 6.57 -4.44
C ALA A 125 0.82 8.11 -4.33
N ASN A 126 -0.33 8.77 -4.28
CA ASN A 126 -0.37 10.20 -3.98
C ASN A 126 0.10 10.43 -2.53
N ALA A 127 0.87 11.49 -2.28
CA ALA A 127 1.29 11.85 -0.92
C ALA A 127 0.14 12.36 -0.05
N PHE A 128 -0.96 12.80 -0.67
CA PHE A 128 -2.12 13.35 0.00
C PHE A 128 -3.26 12.32 0.07
N PRO A 129 -3.98 12.22 1.20
CA PRO A 129 -5.16 11.36 1.30
C PRO A 129 -6.19 11.71 0.21
N PRO A 130 -6.82 10.72 -0.46
CA PRO A 130 -6.88 9.29 -0.12
C PRO A 130 -5.66 8.44 -0.58
N GLY A 131 -4.66 9.04 -1.22
CA GLY A 131 -3.50 8.32 -1.75
C GLY A 131 -3.70 7.76 -3.17
N GLU A 132 -4.86 8.02 -3.78
CA GLU A 132 -5.17 7.63 -5.15
C GLU A 132 -4.38 8.48 -6.16
N MET A 133 -3.83 7.83 -7.18
CA MET A 133 -3.11 8.44 -8.30
C MET A 133 -3.86 8.16 -9.61
N PRO A 134 -4.07 9.17 -10.47
CA PRO A 134 -4.63 8.96 -11.80
C PRO A 134 -3.72 8.09 -12.66
N ASP A 135 -4.26 7.48 -13.72
CA ASP A 135 -3.42 6.72 -14.66
C ASP A 135 -2.61 7.67 -15.56
N LEU A 136 -1.40 7.97 -15.09
CA LEU A 136 -0.41 8.78 -15.80
C LEU A 136 0.12 8.14 -17.08
N LEU A 137 -0.01 6.81 -17.26
CA LEU A 137 0.50 6.14 -18.44
C LEU A 137 -0.46 6.21 -19.63
N HIS A 138 -1.76 6.39 -19.34
CA HIS A 138 -2.83 6.48 -20.34
C HIS A 138 -3.35 7.91 -20.54
N ASN A 139 -2.66 8.93 -20.02
CA ASN A 139 -2.99 10.35 -20.16
C ASN A 139 -4.45 10.67 -19.77
N GLU A 140 -4.92 10.12 -18.65
CA GLU A 140 -6.23 10.50 -18.09
C GLU A 140 -6.25 11.98 -17.68
N THR A 141 -7.40 12.65 -17.77
CA THR A 141 -7.51 14.05 -17.29
C THR A 141 -7.52 14.10 -15.77
N HIS A 142 -6.61 14.87 -15.18
CA HIS A 142 -6.45 14.97 -13.73
C HIS A 142 -5.95 16.36 -13.32
N GLU A 143 -6.10 16.68 -12.03
CA GLU A 143 -5.43 17.84 -11.44
C GLU A 143 -3.95 17.55 -11.21
N PRO A 144 -3.08 18.58 -11.25
CA PRO A 144 -1.66 18.41 -11.02
C PRO A 144 -1.34 17.72 -9.70
N ILE A 145 -0.47 16.71 -9.76
CA ILE A 145 -0.11 15.93 -8.58
C ILE A 145 0.79 16.80 -7.71
N LYS A 146 0.40 17.02 -6.45
CA LYS A 146 1.16 17.87 -5.50
C LYS A 146 2.34 17.14 -4.86
N GLY A 147 2.31 15.81 -4.87
CA GLY A 147 3.37 14.99 -4.31
C GLY A 147 3.03 13.52 -4.38
N ILE A 148 4.07 12.71 -4.23
CA ILE A 148 4.00 11.25 -4.33
C ILE A 148 4.53 10.62 -3.03
N SER A 149 3.99 9.46 -2.68
CA SER A 149 4.46 8.64 -1.59
C SER A 149 5.04 7.34 -2.13
N LEU A 150 6.25 7.01 -1.70
CA LEU A 150 6.89 5.73 -1.98
C LEU A 150 6.75 4.84 -0.75
N LEU A 151 6.28 3.63 -0.98
CA LEU A 151 5.77 2.74 0.05
C LEU A 151 6.35 1.35 -0.16
N VAL A 152 7.02 0.79 0.86
CA VAL A 152 7.52 -0.58 0.78
C VAL A 152 7.44 -1.29 2.12
N LYS A 153 7.07 -2.58 2.10
CA LYS A 153 7.04 -3.39 3.32
C LYS A 153 8.45 -3.90 3.60
N PRO A 154 8.97 -3.78 4.83
CA PRO A 154 10.23 -4.37 5.22
C PRO A 154 10.14 -5.90 5.12
N PRO A 155 11.23 -6.57 4.72
CA PRO A 155 11.25 -8.03 4.64
C PRO A 155 11.18 -8.64 6.05
N LEU A 156 10.54 -9.80 6.18
CA LEU A 156 10.53 -10.54 7.47
C LEU A 156 11.93 -10.98 7.94
N ARG A 157 12.90 -11.07 7.02
CA ARG A 157 14.27 -11.49 7.31
C ARG A 157 15.26 -10.53 6.67
N LYS A 158 16.22 -10.03 7.46
CA LYS A 158 17.28 -9.10 7.00
C LYS A 158 18.08 -9.60 5.79
N ARG A 159 18.21 -10.91 5.57
CA ARG A 159 18.90 -11.44 4.37
C ARG A 159 18.22 -11.05 3.05
N ARG A 160 16.92 -10.73 3.06
CA ARG A 160 16.14 -10.37 1.86
C ARG A 160 15.96 -8.85 1.73
N ASN A 161 17.02 -8.10 2.01
CA ASN A 161 16.97 -6.63 2.05
C ASN A 161 17.19 -5.95 0.70
N GLN A 162 17.41 -6.73 -0.36
CA GLN A 162 17.61 -6.26 -1.73
C GLN A 162 16.58 -5.19 -2.13
N GLN A 163 15.31 -5.42 -1.81
CA GLN A 163 14.25 -4.46 -2.13
C GLN A 163 14.38 -3.13 -1.37
N MET A 164 14.94 -3.09 -0.15
CA MET A 164 15.14 -1.82 0.56
C MET A 164 16.25 -0.99 -0.09
N HIS A 165 17.29 -1.63 -0.64
CA HIS A 165 18.31 -0.93 -1.42
C HIS A 165 17.71 -0.32 -2.70
N VAL A 166 16.88 -1.08 -3.42
CA VAL A 166 16.14 -0.57 -4.59
C VAL A 166 15.25 0.60 -4.19
N TYR A 167 14.51 0.48 -3.09
CA TYR A 167 13.66 1.54 -2.58
C TYR A 167 14.41 2.84 -2.28
N VAL A 168 15.55 2.74 -1.59
CA VAL A 168 16.41 3.90 -1.30
C VAL A 168 17.00 4.49 -2.58
N ALA A 169 17.43 3.65 -3.53
CA ALA A 169 17.95 4.12 -4.81
C ALA A 169 16.89 4.92 -5.59
N LEU A 170 15.65 4.39 -5.67
CA LEU A 170 14.52 5.09 -6.29
C LEU A 170 14.20 6.41 -5.59
N ALA A 171 14.26 6.44 -4.26
CA ALA A 171 14.03 7.68 -3.51
C ALA A 171 15.10 8.73 -3.80
N LYS A 172 16.39 8.34 -3.81
CA LYS A 172 17.49 9.25 -4.16
C LYS A 172 17.36 9.76 -5.60
N GLU A 173 16.97 8.89 -6.52
CA GLU A 173 16.72 9.26 -7.91
C GLU A 173 15.59 10.29 -8.02
N MET A 174 14.46 10.06 -7.36
CA MET A 174 13.35 11.02 -7.32
C MET A 174 13.76 12.37 -6.70
N GLN A 175 14.57 12.36 -5.65
CA GLN A 175 15.08 13.58 -5.04
C GLN A 175 15.94 14.40 -6.03
N THR A 176 16.66 13.73 -6.93
CA THR A 176 17.45 14.41 -7.98
C THR A 176 16.61 14.88 -9.16
N LEU A 177 15.57 14.13 -9.53
CA LEU A 177 14.72 14.43 -10.69
C LEU A 177 13.68 15.51 -10.42
N PHE A 178 13.15 15.54 -9.20
CA PHE A 178 12.08 16.45 -8.82
C PHE A 178 12.57 17.51 -7.85
N THR A 179 12.27 18.77 -8.15
CA THR A 179 12.53 19.89 -7.24
C THR A 179 11.47 19.89 -6.13
N GLY A 180 11.79 19.28 -5.00
CA GLY A 180 10.85 19.11 -3.90
C GLY A 180 11.49 18.66 -2.59
N ASP A 181 10.69 18.69 -1.54
CA ASP A 181 11.08 18.20 -0.22
C ASP A 181 10.83 16.70 -0.13
N MET A 182 11.90 15.93 0.09
CA MET A 182 11.81 14.51 0.45
C MET A 182 11.59 14.40 1.96
N LEU A 183 10.48 13.81 2.36
CA LEU A 183 10.08 13.62 3.75
C LEU A 183 10.01 12.14 4.13
N ASP A 184 10.27 11.83 5.39
CA ASP A 184 10.18 10.50 5.95
C ASP A 184 8.76 10.18 6.50
N GLY A 185 8.61 9.01 7.12
CA GLY A 185 7.34 8.58 7.71
C GLY A 185 6.80 9.48 8.83
N ASP A 186 7.67 10.31 9.43
CA ASP A 186 7.32 11.28 10.46
C ASP A 186 7.26 12.73 9.89
N ARG A 187 7.24 12.85 8.55
CA ARG A 187 7.23 14.10 7.78
C ARG A 187 8.45 15.00 8.05
N GLN A 188 9.57 14.41 8.42
CA GLN A 188 10.84 15.11 8.57
C GLN A 188 11.68 14.98 7.29
N PRO A 189 12.58 15.93 7.00
CA PRO A 189 13.46 15.82 5.84
C PRO A 189 14.24 14.50 5.83
N ALA A 190 14.19 13.78 4.71
CA ALA A 190 14.91 12.52 4.57
C ALA A 190 16.41 12.78 4.38
N THR A 191 17.17 12.37 5.38
CA THR A 191 18.65 12.44 5.40
C THR A 191 19.28 11.07 5.12
N ASP A 192 20.59 11.03 4.89
CA ASP A 192 21.32 9.76 4.73
C ASP A 192 21.15 8.81 5.92
N THR A 193 21.08 9.34 7.14
CA THR A 193 20.79 8.54 8.35
C THR A 193 19.41 7.89 8.30
N THR A 194 18.45 8.50 7.60
CA THR A 194 17.11 7.95 7.40
C THR A 194 17.16 6.77 6.43
N PHE A 195 17.90 6.91 5.33
CA PHE A 195 18.09 5.84 4.36
C PHE A 195 18.86 4.64 4.96
N GLU A 196 19.89 4.89 5.75
CA GLU A 196 20.61 3.84 6.49
C GLU A 196 19.69 3.09 7.46
N ARG A 197 18.80 3.79 8.15
CA ARG A 197 17.80 3.17 9.05
C ARG A 197 16.81 2.28 8.30
N ILE A 198 16.43 2.66 7.08
CA ILE A 198 15.48 1.89 6.24
C ILE A 198 16.13 0.59 5.75
N ILE A 199 17.42 0.64 5.41
CA ILE A 199 18.19 -0.54 5.04
C ILE A 199 18.42 -1.40 6.29
N GLY A 200 18.93 -0.82 7.38
CA GLY A 200 19.01 -1.44 8.71
C GLY A 200 20.03 -2.54 8.91
#